data_AF-A0A3M5DJ74-F1
#
_entry.id   AF-A0A3M5DJ74-F1
#
_cell.length_a   1.000
_cell.length_b   1.000
_cell.length_c   1.000
_cell.angle_alpha   90.00
_cell.angle_beta   90.00
_cell.angle_gamma   90.00
#
_symmetry.space_group_name_H-M   'P 1'
#
loop_
_entity.id
_entity.type
_entity.pdbx_description
1 polymer ?
#
loop_
_entity_poly.entity_id
_entity_poly.type
_entity_poly.pdbx_seq_one_letter_code
_entity_poly.pdbx_strand_id
1 'polypeptide(L)' 'LFAGGDRQVRDVMVAGRWVVRDGRHAGEERSARAFVQVLGELLD' A
#
# COMPACT_ATOMS: atom_id res chain seq x y z
N LEU A 1 14.08 9.09 -20.76
CA LEU A 1 13.41 9.80 -19.65
C LEU A 1 12.52 8.80 -18.93
N PHE A 2 12.97 8.22 -17.81
CA PHE A 2 12.04 7.57 -16.87
C PHE A 2 11.31 8.72 -16.18
N ALA A 3 10.20 9.19 -16.73
CA ALA A 3 9.39 10.21 -16.09
C ALA A 3 8.62 9.53 -14.94
N GLY A 4 9.33 9.19 -13.87
CA GLY A 4 8.90 8.28 -12.81
C GLY A 4 7.88 8.91 -11.88
N GLY A 5 6.64 8.41 -11.91
CA GLY A 5 5.66 8.60 -10.84
C GLY A 5 5.45 7.27 -10.11
N ASP A 6 5.00 7.33 -8.85
CA ASP A 6 4.82 6.17 -7.97
C ASP A 6 3.96 5.05 -8.58
N ARG A 7 3.11 5.38 -9.56
CA ARG A 7 2.19 4.44 -10.24
C ARG A 7 2.81 3.67 -11.40
N GLN A 8 4.10 3.86 -11.68
CA GLN A 8 4.81 3.06 -12.70
C GLN A 8 5.11 1.65 -12.23
N VAL A 9 5.23 1.43 -10.91
CA VAL A 9 5.40 0.11 -10.33
C VAL A 9 4.03 -0.56 -10.19
N ARG A 10 3.80 -1.65 -10.93
CA ARG A 10 2.53 -2.41 -10.92
C ARG A 10 2.57 -3.60 -9.97
N ASP A 11 3.66 -4.36 -9.98
CA ASP A 11 3.79 -5.57 -9.17
C ASP A 11 5.04 -5.50 -8.31
N VAL A 12 4.94 -5.95 -7.05
CA VAL A 12 6.06 -5.99 -6.10
C VAL A 12 6.17 -7.39 -5.51
N MET A 13 7.38 -7.95 -5.54
CA MET A 13 7.73 -9.22 -4.93
C MET A 13 8.77 -9.02 -3.82
N VAL A 14 8.56 -9.68 -2.67
CA VAL A 14 9.51 -9.71 -1.56
C VAL A 14 9.67 -11.16 -1.10
N ALA A 15 10.91 -11.64 -0.95
CA ALA A 15 11.21 -13.02 -0.53
C ALA A 15 10.47 -14.09 -1.36
N GLY A 16 10.38 -13.91 -2.67
CA GLY A 16 9.68 -14.84 -3.58
C GLY A 16 8.15 -14.77 -3.52
N ARG A 17 7.57 -13.84 -2.75
CA ARG A 17 6.12 -13.67 -2.58
C ARG A 17 5.64 -12.38 -3.20
N TRP A 18 4.58 -12.45 -3.99
CA TRP A 18 3.89 -11.25 -4.50
C TRP A 18 3.17 -10.54 -3.36
N VAL A 19 3.58 -9.31 -3.05
CA VAL A 19 3.00 -8.50 -1.98
C VAL A 19 2.11 -7.38 -2.54
N VAL A 20 2.45 -6.87 -3.73
CA VAL A 20 1.59 -5.94 -4.49
C VAL A 20 1.36 -6.53 -5.87
N ARG A 21 0.11 -6.55 -6.30
CA ARG A 21 -0.29 -6.95 -7.65
C ARG A 21 -1.21 -5.92 -8.24
N ASP A 22 -0.92 -5.51 -9.47
CA ASP A 22 -1.68 -4.46 -10.16
C ASP A 22 -1.85 -3.15 -9.35
N GLY A 23 -0.85 -2.82 -8.53
CA GLY A 23 -0.86 -1.67 -7.63
C GLY A 23 -1.66 -1.87 -6.35
N ARG A 24 -2.12 -3.10 -6.05
CA ARG A 24 -2.92 -3.42 -4.84
C ARG A 24 -2.21 -4.36 -3.90
N HIS A 25 -2.28 -4.08 -2.60
CA HIS A 25 -1.79 -4.97 -1.54
C HIS A 25 -2.98 -5.72 -0.91
N ALA A 26 -2.84 -7.03 -0.67
CA ALA A 26 -3.94 -7.86 -0.16
C ALA A 26 -4.51 -7.38 1.21
N GLY A 27 -3.67 -6.72 2.01
CA GLY A 27 -4.07 -6.14 3.30
C GLY A 27 -4.43 -4.65 3.29
N GLU A 28 -4.47 -3.98 2.13
CA GLU A 28 -4.59 -2.51 2.03
C GLU A 28 -5.82 -1.98 2.75
N GLU A 29 -7.00 -2.55 2.49
CA GLU A 29 -8.28 -2.11 3.04
C GLU A 29 -8.33 -2.25 4.57
N ARG A 30 -7.87 -3.41 5.08
CA ARG A 30 -7.84 -3.66 6.53
C ARG A 30 -6.90 -2.69 7.23
N SER A 31 -5.72 -2.49 6.65
CA SER A 31 -4.72 -1.57 7.18
C SER A 31 -5.23 -0.13 7.18
N ALA A 32 -5.89 0.30 6.11
CA ALA A 32 -6.44 1.65 5.99
C ALA A 32 -7.50 1.93 7.06
N ARG A 33 -8.43 0.99 7.30
CA ARG A 33 -9.46 1.14 8.34
C ARG A 33 -8.88 1.26 9.73
N ALA A 34 -7.95 0.36 10.09
CA ALA A 34 -7.27 0.41 11.38
C ALA A 34 -6.46 1.71 11.54
N PHE A 35 -5.81 2.15 10.47
CA PHE A 35 -5.01 3.38 10.49
C PHE A 35 -5.86 4.63 10.70
N VAL A 36 -7.01 4.76 10.02
CA VAL A 36 -7.94 5.87 10.24
C VAL A 36 -8.47 5.90 11.68
N GLN A 37 -8.76 4.74 12.27
CA GLN A 37 -9.16 4.66 13.67
C GLN A 37 -8.06 5.21 14.60
N VAL A 38 -6.81 4.75 14.43
CA VAL A 38 -5.67 5.21 15.23
C VAL A 38 -5.42 6.71 15.05
N LEU A 39 -5.60 7.24 13.84
CA LEU A 39 -5.49 8.68 13.62
C LEU A 39 -6.55 9.47 14.39
N GLY A 40 -7.78 8.97 14.51
CA GLY A 40 -8.79 9.58 15.37
C GLY A 40 -8.36 9.60 16.83
N GLU A 41 -7.87 8.47 17.34
CA GLU A 41 -7.43 8.35 18.74
C GLU A 41 -6.23 9.24 19.11
N LEU A 42 -5.38 9.61 18.15
CA LEU A 42 -4.16 10.38 18.37
C LEU A 42 -4.29 11.89 18.08
N LEU A 43 -5.32 12.29 17.34
CA LEU A 43 -5.51 13.68 16.90
C LEU A 43 -6.68 14.38 17.61
N ASP A 44 -7.45 13.66 18.41
CA ASP A 44 -8.42 14.21 19.38
C ASP A 44 -7.71 14.66 20.68
#